data_AF-X5MMK2-F1
#
_entry.id   AF-X5MMK2-F1
#
_cell.length_a   1.000
_cell.length_b   1.000
_cell.length_c   1.000
_cell.angle_alpha   90.00
_cell.angle_beta   90.00
_cell.angle_gamma   90.00
#
_symmetry.space_group_name_H-M   'P 1'
#
loop_
_entity.id
_entity.type
_entity.pdbx_description
1 polymer ?
#
loop_
_entity_poly.entity_id
_entity_poly.type
_entity_poly.pdbx_seq_one_letter_code
_entity_poly.pdbx_strand_id
1 'polypeptide(L)'
;MALFFDQKWFTDRLNDMGRTPNDLADAIGMPLIELAAVWKDQRELSVDEVRGMAQFLKAPAEEVASRAGVSTPIPSEPGEAGVAGSDLAPVLERLDEMAHRLDRLERAVGDIKALLLDTRLNGDEKDT
;
A
#
# COMPACT_ATOMS: atom_id res chain seq x y z
N MET A 1 -26.54 -13.62 -7.53
CA MET A 1 -27.27 -12.47 -8.09
C MET A 1 -26.22 -11.42 -8.37
N ALA A 2 -26.03 -11.01 -9.63
CA ALA A 2 -25.15 -9.89 -9.92
C ALA A 2 -25.82 -8.62 -9.37
N LEU A 3 -25.15 -7.93 -8.44
CA LEU A 3 -25.50 -6.54 -8.16
C LEU A 3 -25.02 -5.73 -9.36
N PHE A 4 -25.85 -4.82 -9.84
CA PHE A 4 -25.54 -3.90 -10.91
C PHE A 4 -24.69 -2.75 -10.37
N PHE A 5 -23.86 -2.15 -11.22
CA PHE A 5 -23.08 -0.97 -10.86
C PHE A 5 -23.99 0.24 -10.57
N ASP A 6 -23.94 0.77 -9.34
CA ASP A 6 -24.74 1.92 -8.88
C ASP A 6 -24.11 3.24 -9.37
N GLN A 7 -24.27 3.51 -10.67
CA GLN A 7 -23.72 4.71 -11.32
C GLN A 7 -24.13 6.01 -10.61
N LYS A 8 -25.35 6.06 -10.07
CA LYS A 8 -25.86 7.25 -9.39
C LYS A 8 -25.08 7.52 -8.11
N TRP A 9 -24.89 6.50 -7.27
CA TRP A 9 -24.13 6.64 -6.03
C TRP A 9 -22.69 7.10 -6.28
N PHE A 10 -22.00 6.49 -7.25
CA PHE A 10 -20.63 6.90 -7.58
C PHE A 10 -20.56 8.33 -8.13
N THR A 11 -21.51 8.71 -8.99
CA THR A 11 -21.58 10.06 -9.56
C THR A 11 -21.84 11.12 -8.48
N ASP A 12 -22.82 10.87 -7.60
CA ASP A 12 -23.13 11.77 -6.48
C ASP A 12 -21.93 11.90 -5.53
N ARG A 13 -21.27 10.78 -5.20
CA ARG A 13 -20.09 10.78 -4.31
C ARG A 13 -18.92 11.58 -4.91
N LEU A 14 -18.67 11.45 -6.20
CA LEU A 14 -17.65 12.23 -6.90
C LEU A 14 -18.02 13.72 -6.91
N ASN A 15 -19.28 14.06 -7.18
CA ASN A 15 -19.77 15.44 -7.17
C ASN A 15 -19.64 16.09 -5.78
N ASP A 16 -19.99 15.38 -4.71
CA ASP A 16 -19.84 15.85 -3.32
C ASP A 16 -18.38 16.16 -2.96
N MET A 17 -17.44 15.46 -3.60
CA MET A 17 -16.00 15.65 -3.43
C MET A 17 -15.40 16.68 -4.40
N GLY A 18 -16.20 17.23 -5.32
CA GLY A 18 -15.71 18.09 -6.41
C GLY A 18 -14.73 17.36 -7.35
N ARG A 19 -14.92 16.05 -7.54
CA ARG A 19 -14.08 15.17 -8.36
C ARG A 19 -14.82 14.69 -9.60
N THR A 20 -14.06 14.24 -10.57
CA THR A 20 -14.55 13.69 -11.83
C THR A 20 -14.23 12.18 -11.93
N PRO A 21 -14.90 11.44 -12.84
CA PRO A 21 -14.50 10.08 -13.15
C PRO A 21 -13.05 9.97 -13.65
N ASN A 22 -12.51 11.03 -14.27
CA ASN A 22 -11.10 11.07 -14.68
C ASN A 22 -10.17 11.10 -13.47
N ASP A 23 -10.49 11.90 -12.43
CA ASP A 23 -9.71 11.92 -11.20
C ASP A 23 -9.70 10.55 -10.50
N LEU A 24 -10.82 9.83 -10.54
CA LEU A 24 -10.93 8.47 -10.00
C LEU A 24 -10.07 7.49 -10.80
N ALA A 25 -10.16 7.53 -12.14
CA ALA A 25 -9.36 6.72 -13.05
C ALA A 25 -7.86 6.90 -12.79
N ASP A 26 -7.42 8.17 -12.72
CA ASP A 26 -6.03 8.53 -12.43
C ASP A 26 -5.58 8.04 -11.06
N ALA A 27 -6.44 8.15 -10.03
CA ALA A 27 -6.11 7.74 -8.67
C ALA A 27 -5.93 6.23 -8.50
N ILE A 28 -6.69 5.42 -9.24
CA ILE A 28 -6.59 3.95 -9.18
C ILE A 28 -5.66 3.39 -10.27
N GLY A 29 -5.04 4.24 -11.10
CA GLY A 29 -4.16 3.83 -12.19
C GLY A 29 -4.89 3.09 -13.32
N MET A 30 -6.20 3.30 -13.46
CA MET A 30 -7.03 2.64 -14.48
C MET A 30 -7.25 3.58 -15.67
N PRO A 31 -7.11 3.11 -16.92
CA PRO A 31 -7.48 3.91 -18.09
C PRO A 31 -8.97 4.32 -18.05
N LEU A 32 -9.28 5.56 -18.42
CA LEU A 32 -10.68 6.06 -18.40
C LEU A 32 -11.64 5.19 -19.25
N ILE A 33 -11.15 4.58 -20.33
CA ILE A 33 -11.93 3.65 -21.17
C ILE A 33 -12.33 2.39 -20.40
N GLU A 34 -11.46 1.88 -19.53
CA GLU A 34 -11.74 0.73 -18.68
C GLU A 34 -12.70 1.10 -17.56
N LEU A 35 -12.54 2.28 -16.95
CA LEU A 35 -13.49 2.79 -15.96
C LEU A 35 -14.89 2.96 -16.57
N ALA A 36 -14.97 3.44 -17.82
CA ALA A 36 -16.23 3.54 -18.55
C ALA A 36 -16.85 2.16 -18.84
N ALA A 37 -16.04 1.11 -19.05
CA ALA A 37 -16.53 -0.25 -19.20
C ALA A 37 -17.09 -0.80 -17.88
N VAL A 38 -16.45 -0.51 -16.74
CA VAL A 38 -16.97 -0.81 -15.40
C VAL A 38 -18.32 -0.11 -15.18
N TRP A 39 -18.41 1.18 -15.49
CA TRP A 39 -19.67 1.95 -15.36
C TRP A 39 -20.80 1.34 -16.19
N LYS A 40 -20.50 0.77 -17.36
CA LYS A 40 -21.47 0.12 -18.25
C LYS A 40 -21.74 -1.35 -17.89
N ASP A 41 -21.19 -1.84 -16.79
CA ASP A 41 -21.30 -3.24 -16.37
C ASP A 41 -20.73 -4.22 -17.41
N GLN A 42 -19.72 -3.79 -18.17
CA GLN A 42 -19.04 -4.58 -19.22
C GLN A 42 -17.73 -5.19 -18.74
N ARG A 43 -17.26 -4.81 -17.55
CA ARG A 43 -16.01 -5.26 -16.92
C ARG A 43 -16.20 -5.31 -15.42
N GLU A 44 -15.74 -6.39 -14.81
CA GLU A 44 -15.71 -6.52 -13.35
C GLU A 44 -14.51 -5.79 -12.74
N LEU A 45 -14.66 -5.33 -11.51
CA LEU A 45 -13.58 -4.73 -10.73
C LEU A 45 -12.82 -5.82 -9.95
N SER A 46 -11.49 -5.74 -9.95
CA SER A 46 -10.66 -6.54 -9.06
C SER A 46 -10.71 -6.04 -7.61
N VAL A 47 -10.27 -6.87 -6.67
CA VAL A 47 -10.23 -6.51 -5.23
C VAL A 47 -9.37 -5.27 -4.98
N ASP A 48 -8.21 -5.17 -5.65
CA ASP A 48 -7.30 -4.04 -5.47
C ASP A 48 -7.86 -2.75 -6.08
N GLU A 49 -8.60 -2.85 -7.19
CA GLU A 49 -9.30 -1.71 -7.77
C GLU A 49 -10.42 -1.22 -6.84
N VAL A 50 -11.19 -2.13 -6.22
CA VAL A 50 -12.19 -1.75 -5.22
C VAL A 50 -11.55 -1.06 -4.01
N ARG A 51 -10.40 -1.54 -3.52
CA ARG A 51 -9.66 -0.88 -2.44
C ARG A 51 -9.17 0.51 -2.84
N GLY A 52 -8.62 0.66 -4.04
CA GLY A 52 -8.20 1.97 -4.56
C GLY A 52 -9.38 2.94 -4.67
N MET A 53 -10.53 2.47 -5.17
CA MET A 53 -11.76 3.26 -5.22
C MET A 53 -12.25 3.63 -3.82
N ALA A 54 -12.21 2.72 -2.85
CA ALA A 54 -12.60 2.96 -1.46
C ALA A 54 -11.78 4.06 -0.80
N GLN A 55 -10.45 4.01 -0.96
CA GLN A 55 -9.53 5.04 -0.49
C GLN A 55 -9.82 6.39 -1.13
N PHE A 56 -10.00 6.43 -2.45
CA PHE A 56 -10.28 7.66 -3.18
C PHE A 56 -11.63 8.28 -2.79
N LEU A 57 -12.68 7.46 -2.71
CA LEU A 57 -14.06 7.89 -2.40
C LEU A 57 -14.29 8.10 -0.89
N LYS A 58 -13.28 7.80 -0.06
CA LYS A 58 -13.36 7.85 1.41
C LYS A 58 -14.59 7.10 1.93
N ALA A 59 -14.79 5.89 1.42
CA ALA A 59 -15.91 5.02 1.74
C ALA A 59 -15.39 3.61 2.06
N PRO A 60 -16.09 2.82 2.89
CA PRO A 60 -15.69 1.45 3.19
C PRO A 60 -15.62 0.59 1.92
N ALA A 61 -14.60 -0.28 1.83
CA ALA A 61 -14.44 -1.17 0.68
C ALA A 61 -15.65 -2.10 0.46
N GLU A 62 -16.32 -2.52 1.54
CA GLU A 62 -17.55 -3.32 1.47
C GLU A 62 -18.71 -2.55 0.82
N GLU A 63 -18.86 -1.26 1.13
CA GLU A 63 -19.87 -0.41 0.50
C GLU A 63 -19.54 -0.22 -0.98
N VAL A 64 -18.28 0.07 -1.31
CA VAL A 64 -17.85 0.22 -2.70
C VAL A 64 -18.06 -1.07 -3.48
N ALA A 65 -17.70 -2.24 -2.94
CA ALA A 65 -17.92 -3.55 -3.55
C ALA A 65 -19.40 -3.82 -3.82
N SER A 66 -20.25 -3.59 -2.81
CA SER A 66 -21.69 -3.77 -2.93
C SER A 66 -22.29 -2.84 -3.98
N ARG A 67 -21.87 -1.59 -4.03
CA ARG A 67 -22.33 -0.60 -5.02
C ARG A 67 -21.75 -0.87 -6.41
N ALA A 68 -20.56 -1.46 -6.50
CA ALA A 68 -19.89 -1.80 -7.74
C ALA A 68 -20.38 -3.11 -8.37
N GLY A 69 -21.23 -3.87 -7.68
CA GLY A 69 -21.72 -5.14 -8.20
C GLY A 69 -20.84 -6.35 -7.90
N VAL A 70 -19.76 -6.17 -7.13
CA VAL A 70 -18.78 -7.22 -6.84
C VAL A 70 -19.37 -8.19 -5.82
N SER A 71 -19.65 -9.43 -6.25
CA SER A 71 -20.21 -10.48 -5.39
C SER A 71 -19.15 -11.23 -4.57
N THR A 72 -17.87 -11.05 -4.89
CA THR A 72 -16.77 -11.68 -4.15
C THR A 72 -16.64 -10.99 -2.79
N PRO A 73 -16.66 -11.74 -1.68
CA PRO A 73 -16.35 -11.18 -0.37
C PRO A 73 -14.96 -10.57 -0.43
N ILE A 74 -14.87 -9.25 -0.28
CA ILE A 74 -13.58 -8.58 -0.10
C ILE A 74 -13.12 -8.96 1.30
N PRO A 75 -11.97 -9.63 1.46
CA PRO A 75 -11.41 -9.86 2.77
C PRO A 75 -11.22 -8.49 3.42
N SER A 76 -12.00 -8.19 4.46
CA SER A 76 -11.78 -7.02 5.30
C SER A 76 -10.36 -7.20 5.86
N GLU A 77 -9.40 -6.44 5.35
CA GLU A 77 -8.13 -6.34 6.06
C GLU A 77 -8.48 -5.82 7.45
N PRO A 78 -8.00 -6.45 8.54
CA PRO A 78 -8.26 -5.95 9.87
C PRO A 78 -7.62 -4.56 10.00
N GLY A 79 -8.36 -3.50 9.69
CA GLY A 79 -7.76 -2.16 9.61
C GLY A 79 -8.59 -0.98 9.12
N GLU A 80 -9.82 -1.12 8.61
CA GLU A 80 -10.58 0.05 8.12
C GLU A 80 -11.97 0.19 8.76
N ALA A 81 -11.99 0.27 10.09
CA ALA A 81 -13.05 0.94 10.83
C ALA A 81 -12.41 1.91 11.82
N GLY A 82 -12.39 3.19 11.48
CA GLY A 82 -12.14 4.26 12.44
C GLY A 82 -10.69 4.71 12.56
N VAL A 83 -10.52 6.02 12.51
CA VAL A 83 -9.30 6.74 12.87
C VAL A 83 -9.07 6.59 14.38
N ALA A 84 -8.53 5.46 14.83
CA ALA A 84 -7.96 5.24 16.16
C ALA A 84 -7.19 3.91 16.22
N GLY A 85 -5.87 3.97 16.00
CA GLY A 85 -4.96 2.86 16.31
C GLY A 85 -4.95 1.74 15.28
N SER A 86 -4.34 2.00 14.11
CA SER A 86 -3.72 0.90 13.35
C SER A 86 -2.73 0.21 14.28
N ASP A 87 -2.79 -1.12 14.40
CA ASP A 87 -1.85 -1.89 15.19
C ASP A 87 -0.46 -1.79 14.53
N LEU A 88 0.24 -0.72 14.89
CA LEU A 88 1.60 -0.42 14.44
C LEU A 88 2.62 -1.30 15.17
N ALA A 89 2.21 -2.10 16.17
CA ALA A 89 3.11 -2.96 16.92
C ALA A 89 3.97 -3.88 16.04
N PRO A 90 3.44 -4.64 15.06
CA PRO A 90 4.28 -5.45 14.18
C PRO A 90 5.20 -4.62 13.28
N VAL A 91 4.80 -3.41 12.89
CA VAL A 91 5.63 -2.52 12.08
C VAL A 91 6.78 -1.96 12.92
N LEU A 92 6.51 -1.54 14.16
CA LEU A 92 7.51 -1.05 15.10
C LEU A 92 8.49 -2.16 15.50
N GLU A 93 7.99 -3.37 15.76
CA GLU A 93 8.84 -4.54 16.04
C GLU A 93 9.78 -4.83 14.86
N ARG A 94 9.26 -4.74 13.62
CA ARG A 94 10.09 -4.92 12.43
C ARG A 94 11.14 -3.81 12.28
N LEU A 95 10.82 -2.57 12.65
CA LEU A 95 11.78 -1.46 12.64
C LEU A 95 12.87 -1.63 13.70
N ASP A 96 12.52 -2.09 14.90
CA ASP A 96 13.47 -2.40 15.96
C ASP A 96 14.41 -3.56 15.55
N GLU A 97 13.86 -4.59 14.89
CA GLU A 97 14.67 -5.66 14.32
C GLU A 97 15.65 -5.13 13.27
N MET A 98 15.20 -4.22 12.39
CA MET A 98 16.07 -3.58 11.41
C MET A 98 17.17 -2.73 12.06
N ALA A 99 16.84 -1.95 13.10
CA ALA A 99 17.80 -1.16 13.86
C ALA A 99 18.89 -2.04 14.49
N HIS A 100 18.51 -3.14 15.14
CA HIS A 100 19.47 -4.10 15.69
C HIS A 100 20.34 -4.78 14.63
N ARG A 101 19.79 -5.03 13.43
CA ARG A 101 20.58 -5.55 12.31
C ARG A 101 21.61 -4.53 11.83
N LEU A 102 21.25 -3.25 11.75
CA LEU A 102 22.17 -2.17 11.39
C LEU A 102 23.29 -2.02 12.41
N ASP A 103 22.97 -1.99 13.71
CA ASP A 103 23.96 -1.93 14.79
C ASP A 103 25.00 -3.07 14.71
N ARG A 104 24.55 -4.28 14.35
CA ARG A 104 25.46 -5.43 14.18
C ARG A 104 26.37 -5.25 12.97
N LEU A 105 25.84 -4.73 11.86
CA LEU A 105 26.63 -4.46 10.66
C LEU A 105 27.67 -3.36 10.91
N GLU A 106 27.30 -2.29 11.61
CA GLU A 106 28.22 -1.21 11.95
C GLU A 106 29.39 -1.69 12.82
N ARG A 107 29.12 -2.53 13.83
CA ARG A 107 30.19 -3.14 14.65
C ARG A 107 31.11 -4.04 13.82
N ALA A 108 30.54 -4.91 12.98
CA ALA A 108 31.34 -5.80 12.14
C ALA A 108 32.24 -5.04 11.16
N VAL A 109 31.73 -3.96 10.56
CA VAL A 109 32.52 -3.07 9.70
C VAL A 109 33.63 -2.38 10.49
N GLY A 110 33.34 -1.94 11.73
CA GLY A 110 34.34 -1.39 12.66
C GLY A 110 35.46 -2.37 12.97
N ASP A 111 35.12 -3.62 13.29
CA ASP A 111 36.09 -4.68 13.59
C ASP A 111 36.96 -5.03 12.38
N ILE A 112 36.37 -5.14 11.19
CA ILE A 112 37.10 -5.36 9.93
C ILE A 112 38.09 -4.21 9.70
N LYS A 113 37.66 -2.96 9.90
CA LYS A 113 38.55 -1.79 9.76
C LYS A 113 39.71 -1.85 10.75
N ALA A 114 39.46 -2.22 12.00
CA ALA A 114 40.52 -2.35 13.00
C ALA A 114 41.53 -3.44 12.62
N LEU A 115 41.07 -4.62 12.18
CA LEU A 115 41.93 -5.71 11.72
C LEU A 115 42.77 -5.32 10.49
N LEU A 116 42.19 -4.57 9.54
CA LEU A 116 42.92 -4.09 8.37
C LEU A 116 44.01 -3.07 8.75
N LEU A 117 43.75 -2.20 9.72
CA LEU A 117 44.75 -1.25 10.22
C LEU A 117 45.88 -1.96 10.97
N ASP A 118 45.55 -2.92 11.84
CA ASP A 118 46.53 -3.71 12.57
C ASP A 118 47.43 -4.53 11.62
N THR A 119 46.83 -5.17 10.61
CA THR A 119 47.59 -5.90 9.58
C THR A 119 48.53 -4.98 8.80
N ARG A 120 48.11 -3.74 8.52
CA ARG A 120 48.96 -2.77 7.83
C ARG A 120 50.14 -2.31 8.69
N LEU A 121 49.89 -1.99 9.95
CA LEU A 121 50.93 -1.58 10.89
C LEU A 121 51.96 -2.68 11.14
N ASN A 122 51.50 -3.93 11.30
CA ASN A 122 52.37 -5.10 11.51
C ASN A 122 53.05 -5.60 10.21
N GLY A 123 52.57 -5.15 9.05
CA GLY A 123 53.17 -5.44 7.74
C GLY A 123 54.39 -4.56 7.44
N ASP A 124 54.34 -3.28 7.81
CA ASP A 124 55.44 -2.32 7.62
C ASP A 124 56.69 -2.67 8.47
N GLU A 125 56.52 -3.36 9.61
CA GLU A 125 57.65 -3.79 10.47
C GLU A 125 58.45 -5.00 9.92
N LYS A 126 57.92 -5.74 8.94
CA LYS A 126 58.60 -6.93 8.38
C LYS A 126 59.48 -6.67 7.15
N ASP A 127 59.38 -5.48 6.55
CA ASP A 127 60.12 -5.09 5.33
C ASP A 127 61.30 -4.11 5.59
N THR A 128 61.74 -3.93 6.85
CA THR A 128 62.99 -3.23 7.23
C THR A 128 63.96 -4.18 7.92
#